data_AF-A0A0B7C4E1-F1
#
_entry.id   AF-A0A0B7C4E1-F1
#
_cell.length_a   1.000
_cell.length_b   1.000
_cell.length_c   1.000
_cell.angle_alpha   90.00
_cell.angle_beta   90.00
_cell.angle_gamma   90.00
#
_symmetry.space_group_name_H-M   'P 1'
#
loop_
_entity.id
_entity.type
_entity.pdbx_description
1 polymer ?
#
loop_
_entity_poly.entity_id
_entity_poly.type
_entity_poly.pdbx_seq_one_letter_code
_entity_poly.pdbx_strand_id
1 'polypeptide(L)'
;QGGNSMPGFSLSQSSSQGDPNDDYCACCHNGGDVLCCDRCPKVFHLQCHIPELSAVPSGSFVCTICAGDSPVNNEEITSSGKRKSSGGLSG
;
A
#
# COMPACT_ATOMS: atom_id res chain seq x y z
N GLN A 1 12.64 11.01 -57.79
CA GLN A 1 12.39 11.73 -56.52
C GLN A 1 11.52 10.78 -55.71
N GLY A 2 12.12 9.85 -54.97
CA GLY A 2 12.60 10.09 -53.61
C GLY A 2 11.57 9.46 -52.66
N GLY A 3 11.78 8.20 -52.29
CA GLY A 3 10.94 7.51 -51.31
C GLY A 3 11.45 7.72 -49.89
N ASN A 4 10.54 7.95 -48.95
CA ASN A 4 10.62 7.62 -47.51
C ASN A 4 9.28 8.09 -46.88
N SER A 5 8.38 7.17 -46.51
CA SER A 5 8.26 6.59 -45.16
C SER A 5 7.73 7.58 -44.11
N MET A 6 6.51 7.35 -43.64
CA MET A 6 6.15 7.11 -42.23
C MET A 6 4.68 6.61 -42.15
N PRO A 7 4.39 5.36 -41.74
CA PRO A 7 3.12 5.04 -41.10
C PRO A 7 3.18 5.55 -39.65
N GLY A 8 2.85 6.82 -39.47
CA GLY A 8 2.94 7.51 -38.18
C GLY A 8 1.78 7.14 -37.26
N PHE A 9 1.91 5.98 -36.61
CA PHE A 9 1.45 5.69 -35.26
C PHE A 9 0.03 6.20 -34.95
N SER A 10 -0.99 5.37 -35.24
CA SER A 10 -2.18 5.40 -34.39
C SER A 10 -1.64 5.28 -32.97
N LEU A 11 -1.71 6.36 -32.20
CA LEU A 11 -1.56 6.31 -30.76
C LEU A 11 -2.63 5.30 -30.34
N SER A 12 -2.22 4.02 -30.26
CA SER A 12 -2.85 3.08 -29.38
C SER A 12 -2.90 3.87 -28.10
N GLN A 13 -4.11 4.28 -27.75
CA GLN A 13 -4.40 4.87 -26.48
C GLN A 13 -4.06 3.74 -25.51
N SER A 14 -2.77 3.61 -25.20
CA SER A 14 -2.26 2.82 -24.12
C SER A 14 -2.96 3.47 -22.96
N SER A 15 -4.03 2.84 -22.50
CA SER A 15 -4.53 3.03 -21.16
C SER A 15 -3.33 2.81 -20.26
N SER A 16 -2.59 3.88 -19.98
CA SER A 16 -1.67 3.96 -18.87
C SER A 16 -2.52 4.04 -17.60
N GLN A 17 -3.41 3.06 -17.41
CA GLN A 17 -3.86 2.70 -16.08
C GLN A 17 -2.67 1.93 -15.52
N GLY A 18 -1.71 2.69 -15.00
CA GLY A 18 -0.66 2.14 -14.16
C GLY A 18 -1.31 1.34 -13.04
N ASP A 19 -0.60 0.31 -12.61
CA ASP A 19 -1.03 -0.57 -11.55
C ASP A 19 -1.54 0.28 -10.37
N PRO A 20 -2.74 -0.01 -9.81
CA PRO A 20 -3.28 0.78 -8.70
C PRO A 20 -2.48 0.59 -7.41
N ASN A 21 -1.45 -0.25 -7.42
CA ASN A 21 -0.59 -0.60 -6.31
C ASN A 21 0.82 -0.03 -6.53
N ASP A 22 1.47 0.35 -5.43
CA ASP A 22 2.82 0.90 -5.38
C ASP A 22 3.86 -0.17 -5.75
N ASP A 23 4.95 0.20 -6.40
CA ASP A 23 6.02 -0.74 -6.77
C ASP A 23 6.95 -1.10 -5.59
N TYR A 24 6.86 -0.37 -4.48
CA TYR A 24 7.81 -0.47 -3.37
C TYR A 24 7.15 -0.92 -2.08
N CYS A 25 7.80 -1.86 -1.39
CA CYS A 25 7.29 -2.34 -0.11
C CYS A 25 7.18 -1.20 0.91
N ALA A 26 6.01 -1.00 1.48
CA ALA A 26 5.77 0.10 2.42
C ALA A 26 6.51 -0.02 3.77
N CYS A 27 7.12 -1.19 4.04
CA CYS A 27 7.93 -1.43 5.23
C CYS A 27 9.41 -1.11 4.98
N CYS A 28 10.02 -1.77 3.99
CA CYS A 28 11.45 -1.63 3.71
C CYS A 28 11.79 -0.63 2.58
N HIS A 29 10.80 -0.08 1.91
CA HIS A 29 10.93 0.86 0.79
C HIS A 29 11.79 0.33 -0.36
N ASN A 30 11.77 -1.00 -0.56
CA ASN A 30 12.49 -1.68 -1.61
C ASN A 30 11.49 -2.39 -2.54
N GLY A 31 11.80 -2.41 -3.84
CA GLY A 31 11.06 -3.20 -4.82
C GLY A 31 11.50 -4.67 -4.83
N GLY A 32 10.77 -5.52 -5.55
CA GLY A 32 11.03 -6.97 -5.63
C GLY A 32 9.73 -7.77 -5.60
N ASP A 33 9.76 -8.94 -4.98
CA ASP A 33 8.58 -9.82 -4.81
C ASP A 33 7.65 -9.30 -3.70
N VAL A 34 6.81 -8.32 -4.07
CA VAL A 34 5.85 -7.68 -3.18
C VAL A 34 4.42 -8.16 -3.43
N LEU A 35 3.62 -8.23 -2.37
CA LEU A 35 2.20 -8.57 -2.41
C LEU A 35 1.35 -7.31 -2.50
N CYS A 36 0.45 -7.27 -3.48
CA CYS A 36 -0.50 -6.18 -3.69
C CYS A 36 -1.71 -6.30 -2.77
N CYS A 37 -1.97 -5.24 -1.98
CA CYS A 37 -3.21 -5.19 -1.19
C CYS A 37 -4.41 -4.90 -2.10
N ASP A 38 -5.50 -5.64 -1.91
CA ASP A 38 -6.75 -5.47 -2.68
C ASP A 38 -7.53 -4.21 -2.27
N ARG A 39 -7.26 -3.68 -1.06
CA ARG A 39 -8.00 -2.54 -0.48
C ARG A 39 -7.27 -1.22 -0.53
N CYS A 40 -5.98 -1.22 -0.83
CA CYS A 40 -5.17 0.00 -0.84
C CYS A 40 -3.99 -0.14 -1.80
N PRO A 41 -3.39 0.99 -2.24
CA PRO A 41 -2.26 0.97 -3.15
C PRO A 41 -0.98 0.43 -2.51
N LYS A 42 -1.00 -0.11 -1.28
CA LYS A 42 0.23 -0.53 -0.59
C LYS A 42 0.62 -1.96 -0.97
N VAL A 43 1.93 -2.18 -1.01
CA VAL A 43 2.51 -3.50 -1.24
C VAL A 43 3.48 -3.90 -0.12
N PHE A 44 3.58 -5.20 0.14
CA PHE A 44 4.41 -5.74 1.22
C PHE A 44 5.08 -7.04 0.82
N HIS A 45 6.35 -7.23 1.17
CA HIS A 45 6.95 -8.56 1.08
C HIS A 45 6.30 -9.51 2.09
N LEU A 46 6.33 -10.81 1.78
CA LEU A 46 5.89 -11.89 2.69
C LEU A 46 6.45 -11.76 4.11
N GLN A 47 7.76 -11.50 4.23
CA GLN A 47 8.45 -11.28 5.52
C GLN A 47 8.27 -9.88 6.10
N CYS A 48 7.95 -8.89 5.27
CA CYS A 48 7.71 -7.52 5.74
C CYS A 48 6.27 -7.32 6.24
N HIS A 49 5.36 -8.22 5.85
CA HIS A 49 4.02 -8.26 6.38
C HIS A 49 4.03 -8.82 7.81
N ILE A 50 3.12 -8.34 8.66
CA ILE A 50 3.01 -8.74 10.06
C ILE A 50 1.57 -9.16 10.28
N PRO A 51 1.25 -10.42 10.61
CA PRO A 51 2.17 -11.55 10.77
C PRO A 51 2.86 -11.92 9.46
N GLU A 52 4.07 -12.47 9.56
CA GLU A 52 4.84 -12.92 8.39
C GLU A 52 4.08 -14.03 7.65
N LEU A 53 4.02 -13.93 6.33
CA LEU A 53 3.41 -14.98 5.50
C LEU A 53 4.50 -15.97 5.09
N SER A 54 4.29 -17.25 5.36
CA SER A 54 5.21 -18.31 4.92
C SER A 54 5.11 -18.61 3.42
N ALA A 55 4.04 -18.17 2.74
CA ALA A 55 3.81 -18.39 1.31
C ALA A 55 2.88 -17.32 0.72
N VAL A 56 2.97 -17.12 -0.59
CA VAL A 56 2.05 -16.24 -1.33
C VAL A 56 0.62 -16.79 -1.18
N PRO A 57 -0.34 -15.97 -0.71
CA PRO A 57 -1.71 -16.43 -0.60
C PRO A 57 -2.26 -16.72 -2.00
N SER A 58 -2.97 -17.83 -2.17
CA SER A 58 -3.53 -18.20 -3.48
C SER A 58 -4.70 -17.31 -3.93
N GLY A 59 -5.04 -16.26 -3.17
CA GLY A 59 -6.19 -15.38 -3.42
C GLY A 59 -5.89 -13.93 -3.04
N SER A 60 -6.93 -13.18 -2.69
CA SER A 60 -6.82 -11.75 -2.33
C SER A 60 -5.96 -11.54 -1.07
N PHE A 61 -4.92 -10.73 -1.19
CA PHE A 61 -4.12 -10.28 -0.06
C PHE A 61 -4.64 -8.95 0.49
N VAL A 62 -4.76 -8.86 1.81
CA VAL A 62 -5.16 -7.64 2.51
C VAL A 62 -4.13 -7.36 3.59
N CYS A 63 -3.54 -6.17 3.57
CA CYS A 63 -2.56 -5.78 4.57
C CYS A 63 -3.21 -5.59 5.94
N THR A 64 -2.43 -5.68 7.03
CA THR A 64 -2.96 -5.53 8.39
C THR A 64 -3.56 -4.17 8.70
N ILE A 65 -3.16 -3.13 7.98
CA ILE A 65 -3.82 -1.82 8.07
C ILE A 65 -5.28 -1.94 7.61
N CYS A 66 -5.52 -2.50 6.43
CA CYS A 66 -6.86 -2.67 5.88
C CYS A 66 -7.67 -3.79 6.55
N ALA A 67 -7.01 -4.77 7.16
CA ALA A 67 -7.66 -5.80 7.95
C ALA A 67 -8.17 -5.29 9.32
N GLY A 68 -7.45 -4.32 9.92
CA GLY A 68 -7.84 -3.67 11.17
C GLY A 68 -8.96 -2.63 11.00
N ASP A 69 -9.05 -2.02 9.80
CA ASP A 69 -10.10 -1.10 9.39
C ASP A 69 -11.41 -1.85 8.99
N SER A 70 -11.81 -2.84 9.79
CA SER A 70 -13.20 -3.25 9.77
C SER A 70 -14.01 -2.06 10.31
N PRO A 71 -15.15 -1.67 9.69
CA PRO A 71 -15.98 -0.60 10.22
C PRO A 71 -16.51 -1.03 11.58
N VAL A 72 -15.74 -0.73 12.61
CA VAL A 72 -16.16 -0.77 13.99
C VAL A 72 -17.05 0.46 14.09
N ASN A 73 -18.37 0.25 14.08
CA ASN A 73 -19.35 1.30 14.30
C ASN A 73 -19.13 1.88 15.70
N ASN A 74 -18.25 2.88 15.84
CA ASN A 74 -17.95 3.50 17.13
C ASN A 74 -17.64 4.97 16.92
N GLU A 75 -18.68 5.80 16.98
CA GLU A 75 -18.58 7.08 17.66
C GLU A 75 -18.10 6.85 19.10
N GLU A 76 -16.79 6.67 19.33
CA GLU A 76 -16.22 6.99 20.64
C GLU A 76 -14.70 7.23 20.54
N ILE A 77 -14.35 8.48 20.22
CA ILE A 77 -13.33 9.30 20.91
C ILE A 77 -12.15 8.55 21.58
N THR A 78 -11.00 8.65 20.91
CA THR A 78 -9.67 8.92 21.48
C THR A 78 -9.29 8.17 22.75
N SER A 79 -8.66 7.01 22.63
CA SER A 79 -7.92 6.40 23.75
C SER A 79 -6.77 5.53 23.28
N SER A 80 -5.55 6.11 23.22
CA SER A 80 -4.34 5.54 23.84
C SER A 80 -3.06 6.09 23.19
N GLY A 81 -2.24 6.79 23.99
CA GLY A 81 -0.81 6.87 23.72
C GLY A 81 -0.09 8.20 23.93
N LYS A 82 -0.66 9.23 24.56
CA LYS A 82 0.14 10.42 24.98
C LYS A 82 0.59 10.29 26.42
N ARG A 83 1.74 9.66 26.59
CA ARG A 83 2.56 9.74 27.81
C ARG A 83 2.92 11.22 28.02
N LYS A 84 2.52 11.85 29.11
CA LYS A 84 3.23 13.05 29.60
C LYS A 84 3.19 13.10 31.12
N SER A 85 4.39 13.25 31.64
CA SER A 85 4.82 13.08 33.01
C SER A 85 4.54 14.30 33.91
N SER A 86 4.64 14.00 35.20
CA SER A 86 4.98 14.86 36.35
C SER A 86 3.97 15.93 36.78
N GLY A 87 3.31 15.65 37.91
CA GLY A 87 2.79 16.66 38.82
C GLY A 87 3.87 17.26 39.73
N GLY A 88 3.50 18.34 40.43
CA GLY A 88 4.29 19.02 41.46
C GLY A 88 4.18 20.54 41.33
N LEU A 89 3.04 21.14 41.69
CA LEU A 89 2.81 21.89 42.93
C LEU A 89 3.79 23.06 43.14
N SER A 90 3.31 24.28 42.91
CA SER A 90 3.96 25.54 43.27
C SER A 90 3.24 26.10 44.51
N GLY A 91 4.02 26.33 45.57
CA GLY A 91 3.69 27.20 46.70
C GLY A 91 4.58 28.43 46.66
#